data_AF-A0A945MDL4-F1
#
_entry.id   AF-A0A945MDL4-F1
#
_cell.length_a   1.000
_cell.length_b   1.000
_cell.length_c   1.000
_cell.angle_alpha   90.00
_cell.angle_beta   90.00
_cell.angle_gamma   90.00
#
_symmetry.space_group_name_H-M   'P 1'
#
loop_
_entity.id
_entity.type
_entity.pdbx_description
1 polymer ?
#
loop_
_entity_poly.entity_id
_entity_poly.type
_entity_poly.pdbx_seq_one_letter_code
_entity_poly.pdbx_strand_id
1 'polypeptide(L)'
;ITSGIDLTRRMSGTQCFGFTTPLITTASGGKMGKTADGAVWLNSDTSLGDSYSKSPYDYWQFWRNTDDADVAKFFKLFTDLPLDEIDSIEKLTGADINKAKIRLANEVTTMLHGIKAAKEAEATANDTFEKGLNSEGLPTIMIERSKLERTGILQASVLTGLALSNGEGRRHIKAGALKINGIKITDHEYKLSQNDLKDGSIKISIGKKRHAILKLHD
;
A
#
# COMPACT_ATOMS: atom_id res chain seq x y z
N ILE A 1 12.71 -24.15 16.22
CA ILE A 1 12.68 -23.58 17.60
C ILE A 1 12.74 -24.70 18.64
N THR A 2 11.73 -25.57 18.73
CA THR A 2 11.69 -26.67 19.72
C THR A 2 12.89 -27.61 19.64
N SER A 3 13.34 -27.97 18.44
CA SER A 3 14.57 -28.77 18.25
C SER A 3 15.81 -28.12 18.87
N GLY A 4 15.88 -26.78 18.86
CA GLY A 4 16.96 -26.02 19.49
C GLY A 4 16.87 -26.08 21.01
N ILE A 5 15.67 -25.97 21.58
CA ILE A 5 15.43 -26.12 23.03
C ILE A 5 15.87 -27.50 23.50
N ASP A 6 15.49 -28.56 22.77
CA ASP A 6 15.90 -29.93 23.08
C ASP A 6 17.42 -30.11 22.99
N LEU A 7 18.05 -29.54 21.96
CA LEU A 7 19.50 -29.61 21.79
C LEU A 7 20.24 -28.90 22.92
N THR A 8 19.82 -27.68 23.28
CA THR A 8 20.44 -26.91 24.38
C THR A 8 20.35 -27.67 25.70
N ARG A 9 19.19 -28.26 26.01
CA ARG A 9 19.02 -29.10 27.19
C ARG A 9 19.98 -30.29 27.20
N ARG A 10 20.15 -30.97 26.06
CA ARG A 10 21.06 -32.14 25.94
C ARG A 10 22.53 -31.77 26.04
N MET A 11 22.93 -30.66 25.43
CA MET A 11 24.35 -30.27 25.34
C MET A 11 24.85 -29.51 26.56
N SER A 12 23.99 -28.75 27.22
CA SER A 12 24.40 -27.80 28.28
C SER A 12 23.59 -27.93 29.57
N GLY A 13 22.59 -28.82 29.63
CA GLY A 13 21.68 -28.94 30.78
C GLY A 13 20.80 -27.72 31.04
N THR A 14 20.87 -26.69 30.19
CA THR A 14 20.22 -25.40 30.42
C THR A 14 18.80 -25.38 29.85
N GLN A 15 17.86 -24.77 30.57
CA GLN A 15 16.49 -24.57 30.11
C GLN A 15 16.40 -23.33 29.20
N CYS A 16 15.76 -23.49 28.05
CA CYS A 16 15.45 -22.41 27.13
C CYS A 16 13.97 -22.37 26.80
N PHE A 17 13.48 -21.19 26.39
CA PHE A 17 12.10 -20.96 26.00
C PHE A 17 12.03 -20.53 24.54
N GLY A 18 10.91 -20.82 23.90
CA GLY A 18 10.59 -20.36 22.55
C GLY A 18 9.34 -19.52 22.59
N PHE A 19 9.39 -18.36 21.93
CA PHE A 19 8.23 -17.53 21.67
C PHE A 19 8.11 -17.32 20.16
N THR A 20 6.89 -17.41 19.64
CA THR A 20 6.60 -17.22 18.22
C THR A 20 5.54 -16.16 18.06
N THR A 21 5.67 -15.35 17.01
CA THR A 21 4.64 -14.43 16.57
C THR A 21 3.82 -15.05 15.43
N PRO A 22 2.54 -14.68 15.28
CA PRO A 22 1.74 -15.14 14.15
C PRO A 22 2.28 -14.57 12.84
N LEU A 23 2.08 -15.30 11.74
CA LEU A 23 2.29 -14.75 10.41
C LEU A 23 1.30 -13.62 10.17
N ILE A 24 1.80 -12.52 9.60
CA ILE A 24 1.00 -11.32 9.40
C ILE A 24 0.12 -11.49 8.16
N THR A 25 -1.18 -11.37 8.36
CA THR A 25 -2.21 -11.42 7.32
C THR A 25 -2.89 -10.07 7.20
N THR A 26 -3.31 -9.72 5.98
CA THR A 26 -4.12 -8.54 5.69
C THR A 26 -5.60 -8.85 5.84
N ALA A 27 -6.43 -7.82 5.96
CA ALA A 27 -7.89 -7.96 6.02
C ALA A 27 -8.49 -8.60 4.76
N SER A 28 -7.77 -8.58 3.63
CA SER A 28 -8.12 -9.31 2.41
C SER A 28 -7.82 -10.82 2.47
N GLY A 29 -7.22 -11.32 3.55
CA GLY A 29 -6.80 -12.73 3.70
C GLY A 29 -5.45 -13.06 3.08
N GLY A 30 -4.77 -12.08 2.47
CA GLY A 30 -3.43 -12.23 1.91
C GLY A 30 -2.33 -12.24 2.98
N LYS A 31 -1.16 -12.82 2.65
CA LYS A 31 0.04 -12.68 3.49
C LYS A 31 0.70 -11.33 3.22
N MET A 32 0.99 -10.59 4.29
CA MET A 32 1.73 -9.33 4.22
C MET A 32 3.17 -9.61 3.73
N GLY A 33 3.51 -9.16 2.52
CA GLY A 33 4.80 -9.44 1.88
C GLY A 33 4.75 -10.39 0.68
N LYS A 34 3.58 -10.96 0.35
CA LYS A 34 3.31 -11.51 -0.99
C LYS A 34 2.42 -10.53 -1.75
N THR A 35 2.92 -9.31 -1.95
CA THR A 35 2.21 -8.34 -2.78
C THR A 35 2.25 -8.79 -4.24
N ALA A 36 1.37 -8.27 -5.09
CA ALA A 36 1.46 -8.49 -6.54
C ALA A 36 2.83 -8.02 -7.12
N ASP A 37 3.50 -7.11 -6.41
CA ASP A 37 4.84 -6.60 -6.71
C ASP A 37 5.99 -7.41 -6.10
N GLY A 38 5.72 -8.48 -5.36
CA GLY A 38 6.72 -9.28 -4.66
C GLY A 38 6.97 -8.80 -3.23
N ALA A 39 8.21 -8.96 -2.76
CA ALA A 39 8.60 -8.60 -1.40
C ALA A 39 8.67 -7.07 -1.22
N VAL A 40 8.43 -6.61 0.02
CA VAL A 40 8.70 -5.23 0.42
C VAL A 40 10.08 -5.21 1.04
N TRP A 41 11.09 -4.84 0.25
CA TRP A 41 12.48 -4.79 0.71
C TRP A 41 12.71 -3.63 1.67
N LEU A 42 13.62 -3.83 2.61
CA LEU A 42 14.01 -2.82 3.60
C LEU A 42 15.17 -1.95 3.10
N ASN A 43 15.99 -2.48 2.21
CA ASN A 43 17.14 -1.77 1.67
C ASN A 43 16.74 -0.92 0.46
N SER A 44 17.31 0.28 0.37
CA SER A 44 17.11 1.22 -0.74
C SER A 44 18.32 1.33 -1.67
N ASP A 45 19.37 0.53 -1.50
CA ASP A 45 20.52 0.49 -2.40
C ASP A 45 20.13 -0.12 -3.75
N THR A 46 19.99 0.75 -4.74
CA THR A 46 19.62 0.41 -6.12
C THR A 46 20.69 -0.40 -6.83
N SER A 47 21.93 -0.45 -6.33
CA SER A 47 23.00 -1.28 -6.92
C SER A 47 22.71 -2.79 -6.80
N LEU A 48 21.83 -3.18 -5.86
CA LEU A 48 21.34 -4.55 -5.73
C LEU A 48 20.26 -4.92 -6.76
N GLY A 49 19.80 -3.95 -7.56
CA GLY A 49 18.73 -4.12 -8.54
C GLY A 49 17.32 -4.06 -7.94
N ASP A 50 16.33 -3.84 -8.82
CA ASP A 50 14.93 -3.58 -8.43
C ASP A 50 14.22 -4.79 -7.79
N SER A 51 14.79 -5.98 -7.96
CA SER A 51 14.27 -7.21 -7.34
C SER A 51 14.69 -7.37 -5.88
N TYR A 52 15.63 -6.56 -5.38
CA TYR A 52 16.24 -6.67 -4.04
C TYR A 52 16.34 -5.33 -3.30
N SER A 53 15.72 -4.28 -3.84
CA SER A 53 15.69 -2.96 -3.25
C SER A 53 14.29 -2.35 -3.36
N LYS A 54 14.00 -1.38 -2.49
CA LYS A 54 12.79 -0.58 -2.56
C LYS A 54 13.11 0.85 -2.15
N SER A 55 12.70 1.82 -2.97
CA SER A 55 12.94 3.22 -2.66
C SER A 55 12.16 3.63 -1.40
N PRO A 56 12.62 4.64 -0.63
CA PRO A 56 11.88 5.12 0.54
C PRO A 56 10.47 5.58 0.19
N TYR A 57 10.26 6.15 -1.00
CA TYR A 57 8.94 6.53 -1.49
C TYR A 57 8.05 5.31 -1.75
N ASP A 58 8.54 4.27 -2.43
CA ASP A 58 7.75 3.06 -2.68
C ASP A 58 7.48 2.27 -1.40
N TYR A 59 8.40 2.31 -0.44
CA TYR A 59 8.22 1.76 0.90
C TYR A 59 7.12 2.51 1.66
N TRP A 60 7.19 3.84 1.68
CA TRP A 60 6.17 4.70 2.27
C TRP A 60 4.80 4.47 1.62
N GLN A 61 4.75 4.37 0.29
CA GLN A 61 3.51 4.11 -0.45
C GLN A 61 2.90 2.75 -0.14
N PHE A 62 3.71 1.72 0.13
CA PHE A 62 3.20 0.43 0.59
C PHE A 62 2.38 0.60 1.88
N TRP A 63 2.91 1.32 2.87
CA TRP A 63 2.21 1.58 4.14
C TRP A 63 1.02 2.52 3.97
N ARG A 64 1.14 3.55 3.12
CA ARG A 64 0.05 4.49 2.81
C ARG A 64 -1.17 3.77 2.22
N ASN A 65 -0.95 2.67 1.50
CA ASN A 65 -1.98 1.85 0.85
C ASN A 65 -2.56 0.74 1.75
N THR A 66 -2.21 0.71 3.04
CA THR A 66 -2.81 -0.19 4.05
C THR A 66 -4.33 -0.13 4.00
N ASP A 67 -5.00 -1.29 4.08
CA ASP A 67 -6.46 -1.36 4.15
C ASP A 67 -6.96 -0.75 5.47
N ASP A 68 -8.13 -0.07 5.45
CA ASP A 68 -8.69 0.62 6.63
C ASP A 68 -8.72 -0.28 7.88
N ALA A 69 -9.09 -1.56 7.69
CA ALA A 69 -9.23 -2.55 8.75
C ALA A 69 -7.89 -3.03 9.34
N ASP A 70 -6.76 -2.75 8.66
CA ASP A 70 -5.43 -3.18 9.09
C ASP A 70 -4.65 -2.06 9.80
N VAL A 71 -5.08 -0.79 9.68
CA VAL A 71 -4.30 0.39 10.13
C VAL A 71 -3.90 0.28 11.59
N ALA A 72 -4.84 0.08 12.50
CA ALA A 72 -4.54 0.02 13.93
C ALA A 72 -3.70 -1.21 14.32
N LYS A 73 -3.99 -2.36 13.71
CA LYS A 73 -3.18 -3.57 13.88
C LYS A 73 -1.73 -3.31 13.45
N PHE A 74 -1.51 -2.59 12.36
CA PHE A 74 -0.17 -2.29 11.87
C PHE A 74 0.55 -1.25 12.73
N PHE A 75 -0.14 -0.27 13.31
CA PHE A 75 0.46 0.57 14.35
C PHE A 75 0.98 -0.28 15.52
N LYS A 76 0.18 -1.23 16.03
CA LYS A 76 0.57 -2.12 17.14
C LYS A 76 1.78 -3.01 16.82
N LEU A 77 1.98 -3.34 15.54
CA LEU A 77 3.01 -4.30 15.12
C LEU A 77 4.30 -3.64 14.62
N PHE A 78 4.24 -2.41 14.10
CA PHE A 78 5.34 -1.81 13.33
C PHE A 78 5.74 -0.41 13.78
N THR A 79 5.20 0.09 14.89
CA THR A 79 5.57 1.40 15.44
C THR A 79 5.85 1.29 16.94
N ASP A 80 6.62 2.25 17.46
CA ASP A 80 6.88 2.40 18.90
C ASP A 80 5.84 3.31 19.58
N LEU A 81 4.69 3.54 18.95
CA LEU A 81 3.65 4.39 19.53
C LEU A 81 3.02 3.73 20.77
N PRO A 82 2.73 4.52 21.82
CA PRO A 82 1.98 4.05 22.98
C PRO A 82 0.61 3.46 22.62
N LEU A 83 0.19 2.39 23.31
CA LEU A 83 -1.06 1.69 23.01
C LEU A 83 -2.30 2.58 23.17
N ASP A 84 -2.30 3.48 24.15
CA ASP A 84 -3.37 4.46 24.39
C ASP A 84 -3.53 5.44 23.22
N GLU A 85 -2.44 5.80 22.56
CA GLU A 85 -2.49 6.59 21.35
C GLU A 85 -3.07 5.78 20.18
N ILE A 86 -2.73 4.50 20.07
CA ILE A 86 -3.27 3.62 19.02
C ILE A 86 -4.77 3.34 19.22
N ASP A 87 -5.24 3.27 20.46
CA ASP A 87 -6.67 3.13 20.77
C ASP A 87 -7.50 4.33 20.26
N SER A 88 -6.89 5.52 20.14
CA SER A 88 -7.53 6.67 19.51
C SER A 88 -7.64 6.51 17.99
N ILE A 89 -6.64 5.88 17.36
CA ILE A 89 -6.59 5.61 15.92
C ILE A 89 -7.65 4.58 15.51
N GLU A 90 -7.92 3.57 16.34
CA GLU A 90 -8.95 2.56 16.08
C GLU A 90 -10.36 3.13 15.90
N LYS A 91 -10.62 4.30 16.49
CA LYS A 91 -11.93 4.97 16.44
C LYS A 91 -12.10 5.82 15.18
N LEU A 92 -11.03 6.04 14.40
CA LEU A 92 -11.06 6.91 13.23
C LEU A 92 -11.77 6.22 12.06
N THR A 93 -12.59 7.01 11.34
CA THR A 93 -13.29 6.56 10.14
C THR A 93 -13.28 7.66 9.08
N GLY A 94 -13.72 7.32 7.86
CA GLY A 94 -13.93 8.31 6.80
C GLY A 94 -12.65 9.04 6.41
N ALA A 95 -12.67 10.38 6.45
CA ALA A 95 -11.51 11.19 6.07
C ALA A 95 -10.35 11.08 7.08
N ASP A 96 -10.64 10.93 8.38
CA ASP A 96 -9.62 10.94 9.42
C ASP A 96 -8.75 9.68 9.43
N ILE A 97 -9.27 8.54 8.94
CA ILE A 97 -8.46 7.34 8.78
C ILE A 97 -7.34 7.53 7.76
N ASN A 98 -7.48 8.45 6.80
CA ASN A 98 -6.41 8.74 5.85
C ASN A 98 -5.23 9.47 6.50
N LYS A 99 -5.51 10.35 7.49
CA LYS A 99 -4.46 10.96 8.30
C LYS A 99 -3.71 9.89 9.09
N ALA A 100 -4.41 8.90 9.63
CA ALA A 100 -3.79 7.77 10.31
C ALA A 100 -2.90 6.93 9.38
N LYS A 101 -3.31 6.71 8.11
CA LYS A 101 -2.47 6.00 7.13
C LYS A 101 -1.22 6.77 6.74
N ILE A 102 -1.32 8.08 6.55
CA ILE A 102 -0.16 8.96 6.32
C ILE A 102 0.78 8.87 7.51
N ARG A 103 0.24 8.97 8.73
CA ARG A 103 1.03 8.81 9.95
C ARG A 103 1.71 7.45 10.02
N LEU A 104 0.99 6.35 9.78
CA LEU A 104 1.58 5.01 9.79
C LEU A 104 2.76 4.93 8.81
N ALA A 105 2.57 5.43 7.58
CA ALA A 105 3.62 5.46 6.58
C ALA A 105 4.82 6.30 7.04
N ASN A 106 4.59 7.46 7.66
CA ASN A 106 5.63 8.31 8.22
C ASN A 106 6.41 7.63 9.36
N GLU A 107 5.73 7.02 10.33
CA GLU A 107 6.37 6.35 11.47
C GLU A 107 7.27 5.21 11.00
N VAL A 108 6.73 4.30 10.18
CA VAL A 108 7.48 3.12 9.75
C VAL A 108 8.61 3.50 8.78
N THR A 109 8.41 4.48 7.91
CA THR A 109 9.47 4.98 7.02
C THR A 109 10.55 5.73 7.82
N THR A 110 10.17 6.47 8.87
CA THR A 110 11.14 7.12 9.76
C THR A 110 11.99 6.09 10.50
N MET A 111 11.36 5.03 11.00
CA MET A 111 12.06 3.94 11.69
C MET A 111 13.12 3.27 10.80
N LEU A 112 12.83 3.10 9.50
CA LEU A 112 13.73 2.39 8.58
C LEU A 112 14.72 3.29 7.83
N HIS A 113 14.24 4.40 7.25
CA HIS A 113 15.00 5.28 6.35
C HIS A 113 15.31 6.65 6.94
N GLY A 114 14.83 6.94 8.16
CA GLY A 114 15.02 8.21 8.84
C GLY A 114 14.00 9.29 8.45
N ILE A 115 13.94 10.33 9.29
CA ILE A 115 12.90 11.38 9.22
C ILE A 115 12.92 12.17 7.91
N LYS A 116 14.12 12.39 7.33
CA LYS A 116 14.27 13.15 6.09
C LYS A 116 13.60 12.44 4.92
N ALA A 117 13.88 11.14 4.77
CA ALA A 117 13.30 10.32 3.71
C ALA A 117 11.78 10.19 3.83
N ALA A 118 11.25 10.06 5.07
CA ALA A 118 9.81 10.03 5.30
C ALA A 118 9.12 11.34 4.85
N LYS A 119 9.67 12.50 5.20
CA LYS A 119 9.14 13.80 4.78
C LYS A 119 9.20 14.00 3.26
N GLU A 120 10.30 13.59 2.63
CA GLU A 120 10.46 13.66 1.18
C GLU A 120 9.45 12.75 0.46
N ALA A 121 9.20 11.55 0.99
CA ALA A 121 8.21 10.62 0.45
C ALA A 121 6.78 11.17 0.57
N GLU A 122 6.41 11.71 1.73
CA GLU A 122 5.10 12.34 1.94
C GLU A 122 4.89 13.54 1.00
N ALA A 123 5.90 14.44 0.90
CA ALA A 123 5.85 15.58 0.00
C ALA A 123 5.69 15.14 -1.46
N THR A 124 6.45 14.13 -1.90
CA THR A 124 6.36 13.57 -3.25
C THR A 124 4.96 13.01 -3.54
N ALA A 125 4.34 12.34 -2.56
CA ALA A 125 2.99 11.81 -2.71
C ALA A 125 1.95 12.93 -2.88
N ASN A 126 2.08 14.03 -2.14
CA ASN A 126 1.21 15.20 -2.25
C ASN A 126 1.40 15.91 -3.60
N ASP A 127 2.64 16.16 -4.00
CA ASP A 127 2.99 16.82 -5.27
C ASP A 127 2.48 16.03 -6.48
N THR A 128 2.60 14.70 -6.45
CA THR A 128 2.14 13.82 -7.54
C THR A 128 0.62 13.88 -7.71
N PHE A 129 -0.12 14.06 -6.61
CA PHE A 129 -1.56 14.23 -6.65
C PHE A 129 -1.98 15.59 -7.23
N GLU A 130 -1.27 16.66 -6.88
CA GLU A 130 -1.59 18.04 -7.34
C GLU A 130 -1.15 18.31 -8.79
N LYS A 131 0.02 17.82 -9.21
CA LYS A 131 0.60 18.08 -10.54
C LYS A 131 0.03 17.19 -11.66
N GLY A 132 -0.73 16.16 -11.32
CA GLY A 132 -1.22 15.17 -12.29
C GLY A 132 -2.29 15.66 -13.26
N LEU A 133 -2.82 16.89 -13.20
CA LEU A 133 -3.95 17.29 -14.07
C LEU A 133 -3.54 17.35 -15.56
N ASN A 134 -4.26 16.66 -16.45
CA ASN A 134 -4.06 16.77 -17.91
C ASN A 134 -4.74 18.01 -18.51
N SER A 135 -4.61 18.20 -19.83
CA SER A 135 -5.22 19.31 -20.58
C SER A 135 -6.75 19.39 -20.48
N GLU A 136 -7.42 18.31 -20.07
CA GLU A 136 -8.86 18.26 -19.79
C GLU A 136 -9.19 18.48 -18.30
N GLY A 137 -8.18 18.77 -17.46
CA GLY A 137 -8.31 18.93 -16.02
C GLY A 137 -8.53 17.61 -15.27
N LEU A 138 -8.25 16.47 -15.88
CA LEU A 138 -8.35 15.16 -15.24
C LEU A 138 -7.02 14.77 -14.58
N PRO A 139 -7.04 14.33 -13.31
CA PRO A 139 -5.87 13.72 -12.68
C PRO A 139 -5.33 12.60 -13.56
N THR A 140 -4.05 12.67 -13.85
CA THR A 140 -3.30 11.79 -14.75
C THR A 140 -2.04 11.37 -14.03
N ILE A 141 -1.90 10.06 -13.85
CA ILE A 141 -0.78 9.45 -13.16
C ILE A 141 -0.01 8.61 -14.15
N MET A 142 1.31 8.82 -14.17
CA MET A 142 2.23 8.00 -14.94
C MET A 142 2.49 6.70 -14.19
N ILE A 143 2.38 5.58 -14.88
CA ILE A 143 2.75 4.26 -14.35
C ILE A 143 3.73 3.59 -15.32
N GLU A 144 4.75 2.94 -14.77
CA GLU A 144 5.69 2.16 -15.58
C GLU A 144 4.97 0.97 -16.20
N ARG A 145 5.28 0.67 -17.47
CA ARG A 145 4.71 -0.49 -18.17
C ARG A 145 4.91 -1.80 -17.41
N SER A 146 6.04 -1.98 -16.73
CA SER A 146 6.39 -3.15 -15.93
C SER A 146 5.46 -3.37 -14.72
N LYS A 147 4.85 -2.29 -14.20
CA LYS A 147 3.99 -2.29 -13.01
C LYS A 147 2.50 -2.45 -13.36
N LEU A 148 2.13 -2.36 -14.64
CA LEU A 148 0.72 -2.39 -15.07
C LEU A 148 0.00 -3.66 -14.58
N GLU A 149 0.51 -4.84 -14.91
CA GLU A 149 -0.13 -6.12 -14.59
C GLU A 149 -0.08 -6.48 -13.09
N ARG A 150 0.72 -5.74 -12.33
CA ARG A 150 0.84 -5.89 -10.88
C ARG A 150 -0.08 -4.94 -10.12
N THR A 151 -0.58 -3.91 -10.79
CA THR A 151 -1.45 -2.91 -10.18
C THR A 151 -2.90 -3.38 -10.18
N GLY A 152 -3.44 -3.59 -8.99
CA GLY A 152 -4.85 -3.90 -8.78
C GLY A 152 -5.74 -2.67 -8.95
N ILE A 153 -7.02 -2.87 -9.27
CA ILE A 153 -7.96 -1.77 -9.48
C ILE A 153 -8.15 -0.87 -8.25
N LEU A 154 -8.07 -1.45 -7.04
CA LEU A 154 -8.14 -0.68 -5.79
C LEU A 154 -6.95 0.27 -5.68
N GLN A 155 -5.74 -0.26 -5.85
CA GLN A 155 -4.51 0.53 -5.84
C GLN A 155 -4.53 1.59 -6.93
N ALA A 156 -4.98 1.25 -8.14
CA ALA A 156 -5.12 2.19 -9.25
C ALA A 156 -6.06 3.35 -8.92
N SER A 157 -7.18 3.07 -8.23
CA SER A 157 -8.13 4.10 -7.78
C SER A 157 -7.53 5.02 -6.71
N VAL A 158 -6.63 4.52 -5.88
CA VAL A 158 -5.92 5.32 -4.86
C VAL A 158 -4.79 6.13 -5.49
N LEU A 159 -4.00 5.53 -6.38
CA LEU A 159 -2.92 6.20 -7.11
C LEU A 159 -3.44 7.40 -7.89
N THR A 160 -4.57 7.22 -8.58
CA THR A 160 -5.26 8.29 -9.31
C THR A 160 -6.03 9.28 -8.41
N GLY A 161 -6.03 9.02 -7.10
CA GLY A 161 -6.75 9.76 -6.06
C GLY A 161 -8.26 9.88 -6.27
N LEU A 162 -8.83 8.96 -7.05
CA LEU A 162 -10.27 8.75 -7.11
C LEU A 162 -10.80 8.10 -5.84
N ALA A 163 -9.98 7.36 -5.11
CA ALA A 163 -10.27 6.90 -3.77
C ALA A 163 -9.16 7.37 -2.83
N LEU A 164 -9.50 7.70 -1.60
CA LEU A 164 -8.51 8.07 -0.59
C LEU A 164 -7.78 6.83 -0.02
N SER A 165 -8.40 5.66 -0.21
CA SER A 165 -8.08 4.39 0.45
C SER A 165 -8.55 3.20 -0.39
N ASN A 166 -7.84 2.06 -0.32
CA ASN A 166 -8.27 0.79 -0.91
C ASN A 166 -9.64 0.34 -0.37
N GLY A 167 -9.89 0.59 0.92
CA GLY A 167 -11.20 0.34 1.56
C GLY A 167 -12.31 1.18 0.95
N GLU A 168 -12.04 2.46 0.64
CA GLU A 168 -12.98 3.33 -0.07
C GLU A 168 -13.21 2.83 -1.51
N GLY A 169 -12.15 2.49 -2.24
CA GLY A 169 -12.24 1.88 -3.58
C GLY A 169 -13.11 0.63 -3.59
N ARG A 170 -12.96 -0.25 -2.58
CA ARG A 170 -13.76 -1.47 -2.43
C ARG A 170 -15.24 -1.17 -2.19
N ARG A 171 -15.56 -0.09 -1.45
CA ARG A 171 -16.95 0.39 -1.30
C ARG A 171 -17.50 0.90 -2.63
N HIS A 172 -16.71 1.62 -3.42
CA HIS A 172 -17.12 2.09 -4.76
C HIS A 172 -17.38 0.92 -5.72
N ILE A 173 -16.58 -0.14 -5.67
CA ILE A 173 -16.83 -1.38 -6.43
C ILE A 173 -18.14 -2.03 -5.99
N LYS A 174 -18.35 -2.21 -4.68
CA LYS A 174 -19.61 -2.78 -4.14
C LYS A 174 -20.84 -1.96 -4.50
N ALA A 175 -20.73 -0.62 -4.49
CA ALA A 175 -21.79 0.29 -4.93
C ALA A 175 -21.95 0.32 -6.47
N GLY A 176 -21.04 -0.33 -7.21
CA GLY A 176 -21.03 -0.34 -8.67
C GLY A 176 -20.69 0.99 -9.32
N ALA A 177 -20.01 1.87 -8.59
CA ALA A 177 -19.59 3.18 -9.04
C ALA A 177 -18.26 3.15 -9.79
N LEU A 178 -17.40 2.17 -9.52
CA LEU A 178 -16.04 2.11 -10.08
C LEU A 178 -16.02 1.47 -11.47
N LYS A 179 -15.34 2.12 -12.42
CA LYS A 179 -15.30 1.73 -13.84
C LYS A 179 -13.90 1.88 -14.45
N ILE A 180 -13.58 1.01 -15.41
CA ILE A 180 -12.44 1.10 -16.32
C ILE A 180 -12.98 1.34 -17.73
N ASN A 181 -12.56 2.41 -18.40
CA ASN A 181 -12.98 2.78 -19.76
C ASN A 181 -14.51 2.77 -19.96
N GLY A 182 -15.26 3.13 -18.93
CA GLY A 182 -16.73 3.13 -18.93
C GLY A 182 -17.39 1.81 -18.53
N ILE A 183 -16.63 0.72 -18.42
CA ILE A 183 -17.08 -0.62 -18.03
C ILE A 183 -17.03 -0.77 -16.51
N LYS A 184 -18.14 -1.21 -15.90
CA LYS A 184 -18.23 -1.40 -14.45
C LYS A 184 -17.39 -2.58 -13.99
N ILE A 185 -16.61 -2.37 -12.94
CA ILE A 185 -15.82 -3.42 -12.28
C ILE A 185 -16.58 -3.88 -11.03
N THR A 186 -16.74 -5.20 -10.89
CA THR A 186 -17.41 -5.83 -9.75
C THR A 186 -16.47 -6.65 -8.88
N ASP A 187 -15.33 -7.06 -9.43
CA ASP A 187 -14.29 -7.78 -8.70
C ASP A 187 -13.27 -6.79 -8.11
N HIS A 188 -13.05 -6.89 -6.80
CA HIS A 188 -12.10 -6.03 -6.09
C HIS A 188 -10.66 -6.53 -6.20
N GLU A 189 -10.47 -7.78 -6.63
CA GLU A 189 -9.17 -8.40 -6.92
C GLU A 189 -8.77 -8.23 -8.40
N TYR A 190 -9.56 -7.47 -9.18
CA TYR A 190 -9.26 -7.19 -10.59
C TYR A 190 -7.88 -6.56 -10.76
N LYS A 191 -7.06 -7.15 -11.63
CA LYS A 191 -5.74 -6.62 -12.03
C LYS A 191 -5.84 -5.92 -13.37
N LEU A 192 -5.20 -4.76 -13.49
CA LEU A 192 -5.08 -4.07 -14.77
C LEU A 192 -4.27 -4.92 -15.76
N SER A 193 -4.57 -4.79 -17.04
CA SER A 193 -3.92 -5.56 -18.10
C SER A 193 -3.69 -4.71 -19.36
N GLN A 194 -2.92 -5.25 -20.31
CA GLN A 194 -2.73 -4.62 -21.61
C GLN A 194 -4.06 -4.40 -22.37
N ASN A 195 -5.07 -5.25 -22.12
CA ASN A 195 -6.39 -5.15 -22.76
C ASN A 195 -7.18 -3.92 -22.29
N ASP A 196 -6.81 -3.32 -21.16
CA ASP A 196 -7.44 -2.12 -20.62
C ASP A 196 -6.89 -0.85 -21.24
N LEU A 197 -5.81 -0.92 -22.04
CA LEU A 197 -5.22 0.25 -22.65
C LEU A 197 -6.02 0.75 -23.85
N LYS A 198 -6.31 2.05 -23.84
CA LYS A 198 -6.81 2.80 -24.97
C LYS A 198 -5.89 4.01 -25.18
N ASP A 199 -5.29 4.09 -26.35
CA ASP A 199 -4.38 5.19 -26.74
C ASP A 199 -3.24 5.41 -25.74
N GLY A 200 -2.67 4.31 -25.20
CA GLY A 200 -1.57 4.34 -24.22
C GLY A 200 -1.98 4.73 -22.81
N SER A 201 -3.28 4.75 -22.50
CA SER A 201 -3.81 5.11 -21.18
C SER A 201 -5.02 4.28 -20.76
N ILE A 202 -5.34 4.31 -19.47
CA ILE A 202 -6.50 3.65 -18.87
C ILE A 202 -7.31 4.71 -18.14
N LYS A 203 -8.58 4.87 -18.52
CA LYS A 203 -9.48 5.79 -17.81
C LYS A 203 -10.16 5.08 -16.65
N ILE A 204 -9.90 5.54 -15.43
CA ILE A 204 -10.60 5.08 -14.23
C ILE A 204 -11.67 6.11 -13.86
N SER A 205 -12.83 5.64 -13.43
CA SER A 205 -13.94 6.51 -13.06
C SER A 205 -14.65 6.02 -11.80
N ILE A 206 -15.10 6.95 -10.97
CA ILE A 206 -15.99 6.68 -9.85
C ILE A 206 -17.26 7.52 -10.02
N GLY A 207 -18.37 6.84 -10.26
CA GLY A 207 -19.65 7.46 -10.57
C GLY A 207 -19.63 8.18 -11.92
N LYS A 208 -20.35 9.31 -12.01
CA LYS A 208 -20.53 10.07 -13.25
C LYS A 208 -19.59 11.26 -13.43
N LYS A 209 -18.91 11.71 -12.37
CA LYS A 209 -18.19 13.00 -12.35
C LYS A 209 -16.70 12.87 -12.02
N ARG A 210 -16.28 11.80 -11.34
CA ARG A 210 -14.89 11.65 -10.90
C ARG A 210 -14.17 10.74 -11.87
N HIS A 211 -13.21 11.30 -12.60
CA HIS A 211 -12.45 10.59 -13.63
C HIS A 211 -10.97 10.87 -13.45
N ALA A 212 -10.14 9.88 -13.76
CA ALA A 212 -8.70 10.02 -13.80
C ALA A 212 -8.11 9.10 -14.85
N ILE A 213 -6.89 9.39 -15.26
CA ILE A 213 -6.15 8.70 -16.31
C ILE A 213 -4.91 8.05 -15.69
N LEU A 214 -4.69 6.77 -15.99
CA LEU A 214 -3.42 6.09 -15.79
C LEU A 214 -2.73 6.00 -17.14
N LYS A 215 -1.62 6.71 -17.32
CA LYS A 215 -0.89 6.74 -18.58
C LYS A 215 0.42 5.95 -18.44
N LEU A 216 0.70 5.10 -19.42
CA LEU A 216 1.95 4.36 -19.43
C LEU A 216 3.12 5.28 -19.78
N HIS A 217 4.26 5.04 -19.13
CA HIS A 217 5.57 5.37 -19.67
C HIS A 217 6.44 4.12 -19.74
N ASP A 218 7.42 4.20 -20.62
CA ASP A 218 8.45 3.18 -20.78
C ASP A 218 9.50 3.27 -19.67
#